data_AF-A0A1Y2ARH6-F1
#
_entry.id   AF-A0A1Y2ARH6-F1
#
_cell.length_a   1.000
_cell.length_b   1.000
_cell.length_c   1.000
_cell.angle_alpha   90.00
_cell.angle_beta   90.00
_cell.angle_gamma   90.00
#
_symmetry.space_group_name_H-M   'P 1'
#
loop_
_entity.id
_entity.type
_entity.pdbx_description
1 polymer ?
#
loop_
_entity_poly.entity_id
_entity_poly.type
_entity_poly.pdbx_seq_one_letter_code
_entity_poly.pdbx_strand_id
1 'polypeptide(L)'
;MNFKNIIKIFNLAILVTHTYGKIDKSGDCKDIFDYFTEKNIVSSITECDVDSKGKVTTLGLNSYEITDEGVKKALSYNTITNLQYHKVGATPYHSPEYNKFPPEIGNLTNLEELTFGYSGYRTYARSSIEGGSLKVSKSLKRLSLGGIEISQTNIDDISTLTNLEKLEMIYMNRPSAAFSFDPLRNLKKLSYIEIKNEAYFQLNDLPDFIYSVYSTLKHLGFSGHGISNISNKLSSLSNLEYIDLSGNEIKSVLKYLVNLTKLTYIDLSRNEIDENLPESLNNLKNLTIINLEDNKNISGKTLTNSNLSICLYDKTYSLCMVKNMKCLEKNDYSFNSCNSNNSEDNSQGISVDGRCGKNYGKCPSGECCSKYGWCGKSDKHCSITEGCQSQFSECNTDISISTDSRCGKGHGICKSGYCCSKYGWCGTTNDYCSISSGCQEKFGICNMQTEVANNSNNSNQPKISVDGKCGPSNGKICPSGQCCSKYGWCGKGNDYCGSGCQKEFGGCN
;
A
#
# COMPACT_ATOMS: atom_id res chain seq x y z
N MET A 1 16.74 22.62 -4.84
CA MET A 1 15.43 22.38 -4.19
C MET A 1 14.79 23.73 -3.89
N ASN A 2 13.77 24.13 -4.65
CA ASN A 2 13.09 25.41 -4.47
C ASN A 2 11.87 25.19 -3.58
N PHE A 3 11.91 25.68 -2.33
CA PHE A 3 10.88 25.47 -1.30
C PHE A 3 9.49 26.04 -1.64
N LYS A 4 9.31 26.69 -2.81
CA LYS A 4 8.03 27.22 -3.27
C LYS A 4 7.07 26.18 -3.87
N ASN A 5 7.57 25.02 -4.30
CA ASN A 5 6.74 24.01 -4.98
C ASN A 5 5.96 23.10 -4.00
N ILE A 6 6.36 23.06 -2.73
CA ILE A 6 5.66 22.30 -1.68
C ILE A 6 4.39 23.02 -1.20
N ILE A 7 4.35 24.35 -1.28
CA ILE A 7 3.26 25.16 -0.68
C ILE A 7 1.93 25.05 -1.45
N LYS A 8 1.94 24.61 -2.72
CA LYS A 8 0.71 24.41 -3.52
C LYS A 8 0.22 22.95 -3.58
N ILE A 9 1.05 21.99 -3.18
CA ILE A 9 0.69 20.56 -3.03
C ILE A 9 -0.06 20.34 -1.69
N PHE A 10 0.09 21.27 -0.74
CA PHE A 10 -0.40 21.16 0.64
C PHE A 10 -1.87 21.57 0.89
N ASN A 11 -2.79 21.34 -0.04
CA ASN A 11 -4.22 21.59 0.24
C ASN A 11 -5.18 20.44 -0.10
N LEU A 12 -4.69 19.23 -0.37
CA LEU A 12 -5.54 18.04 -0.41
C LEU A 12 -4.96 16.79 0.27
N ALA A 13 -3.92 16.97 1.08
CA ALA A 13 -3.77 16.18 2.30
C ALA A 13 -4.36 17.04 3.41
N ILE A 14 -5.25 16.50 4.22
CA ILE A 14 -5.75 17.17 5.43
C ILE A 14 -4.51 17.44 6.30
N LEU A 15 -3.89 18.61 6.12
CA LEU A 15 -3.46 19.39 7.27
C LEU A 15 -4.68 19.31 8.18
N VAL A 16 -4.48 18.82 9.40
CA VAL A 16 -5.37 19.18 10.49
C VAL A 16 -5.32 20.70 10.50
N THR A 17 -6.17 21.34 9.71
CA THR A 17 -6.36 22.77 9.76
C THR A 17 -6.80 22.94 11.18
N HIS A 18 -5.92 23.52 12.00
CA HIS A 18 -6.33 24.11 13.26
C HIS A 18 -7.21 25.30 12.88
N THR A 19 -8.37 25.03 12.28
CA THR A 19 -9.50 25.93 12.32
C THR A 19 -9.82 25.98 13.80
N TYR A 20 -9.35 27.04 14.47
CA TYR A 20 -9.86 27.38 15.79
C TYR A 20 -11.38 27.40 15.63
N GLY A 21 -12.02 26.37 16.18
CA GLY A 21 -13.45 26.21 16.09
C GLY A 21 -14.13 27.38 16.78
N LYS A 22 -15.37 27.64 16.42
CA LYS A 22 -16.15 28.61 17.17
C LYS A 22 -16.29 28.09 18.61
N ILE A 23 -16.10 28.97 19.58
CA ILE A 23 -16.31 28.65 21.00
C ILE A 23 -17.60 29.33 21.41
N ASP A 24 -18.70 28.58 21.44
CA ASP A 24 -19.93 28.98 22.09
C ASP A 24 -19.73 28.96 23.61
N LYS A 25 -20.11 30.03 24.30
CA LYS A 25 -19.99 30.18 25.76
C LYS A 25 -21.34 30.15 26.46
N SER A 26 -22.32 29.49 25.86
CA SER A 26 -23.67 29.27 26.39
C SER A 26 -23.91 27.79 26.72
N GLY A 27 -25.03 27.51 27.39
CA GLY A 27 -25.46 26.14 27.69
C GLY A 27 -24.40 25.30 28.41
N ASP A 28 -24.31 24.02 28.04
CA ASP A 28 -23.34 23.06 28.56
C ASP A 28 -21.88 23.49 28.26
N CYS A 29 -21.62 24.17 27.14
CA CYS A 29 -20.28 24.71 26.83
C CYS A 29 -19.83 25.78 27.83
N LYS A 30 -20.76 26.59 28.37
CA LYS A 30 -20.46 27.55 29.42
C LYS A 30 -19.94 26.86 30.68
N ASP A 31 -20.59 25.77 31.09
CA ASP A 31 -20.20 25.01 32.28
C ASP A 31 -18.80 24.39 32.12
N ILE A 32 -18.49 23.85 30.94
CA ILE A 32 -17.13 23.36 30.63
C ILE A 32 -16.13 24.52 30.69
N PHE A 33 -16.46 25.67 30.06
CA PHE A 33 -15.59 26.84 30.02
C PHE A 33 -15.32 27.42 31.42
N ASP A 34 -16.33 27.53 32.26
CA ASP A 34 -16.22 28.01 33.63
C ASP A 34 -15.29 27.09 34.46
N TYR A 35 -15.50 25.77 34.37
CA TYR A 35 -14.64 24.79 35.06
C TYR A 35 -13.19 24.88 34.58
N PHE A 36 -12.96 24.93 33.27
CA PHE A 36 -11.60 25.01 32.72
C PHE A 36 -10.94 26.36 33.04
N THR A 37 -11.72 27.44 33.18
CA THR A 37 -11.22 28.74 33.64
C THR A 37 -10.80 28.68 35.10
N GLU A 38 -11.61 28.09 35.98
CA GLU A 38 -11.28 27.90 37.40
C GLU A 38 -9.99 27.07 37.58
N LYS A 39 -9.79 26.08 36.71
CA LYS A 39 -8.59 25.23 36.69
C LYS A 39 -7.39 25.85 35.95
N ASN A 40 -7.51 27.07 35.42
CA ASN A 40 -6.47 27.75 34.62
C ASN A 40 -6.01 26.97 33.38
N ILE A 41 -6.91 26.20 32.75
CA ILE A 41 -6.63 25.39 31.56
C ILE A 41 -7.59 25.70 30.40
N VAL A 42 -8.26 26.86 30.42
CA VAL A 42 -9.28 27.25 29.43
C VAL A 42 -8.76 27.32 27.99
N SER A 43 -7.47 27.60 27.80
CA SER A 43 -6.78 27.53 26.50
C SER A 43 -6.81 26.14 25.86
N SER A 44 -7.11 25.10 26.65
CA SER A 44 -7.23 23.72 26.19
C SER A 44 -8.51 23.47 25.39
N ILE A 45 -9.50 24.36 25.44
CA ILE A 45 -10.74 24.23 24.65
C ILE A 45 -10.49 24.87 23.28
N THR A 46 -10.49 24.06 22.22
CA THR A 46 -10.28 24.54 20.84
C THR A 46 -11.57 24.75 20.07
N GLU A 47 -12.66 24.12 20.50
CA GLU A 47 -13.98 24.19 19.88
C GLU A 47 -15.05 23.80 20.91
N CYS A 48 -16.20 24.44 20.89
CA CYS A 48 -17.36 23.99 21.65
C CYS A 48 -18.62 24.56 21.02
N ASP A 49 -19.50 23.69 20.53
CA ASP A 49 -20.80 24.08 19.96
C ASP A 49 -21.94 23.42 20.73
N VAL A 50 -23.05 24.15 20.86
CA VAL A 50 -24.29 23.67 21.45
C VAL A 50 -25.43 23.62 20.43
N ASP A 51 -26.38 22.72 20.65
CA ASP A 51 -27.64 22.70 19.93
C ASP A 51 -28.59 23.83 20.37
N SER A 52 -29.76 23.90 19.72
CA SER A 52 -30.82 24.87 20.08
C SER A 52 -31.33 24.80 21.53
N LYS A 53 -31.02 23.72 22.27
CA LYS A 53 -31.39 23.53 23.68
C LYS A 53 -30.23 23.83 24.63
N GLY A 54 -29.10 24.31 24.10
CA GLY A 54 -27.89 24.56 24.86
C GLY A 54 -27.12 23.29 25.23
N LYS A 55 -27.34 22.17 24.53
CA LYS A 55 -26.62 20.91 24.76
C LYS A 55 -25.40 20.79 23.87
N VAL A 56 -24.24 20.47 24.44
CA VAL A 56 -22.98 20.38 23.68
C VAL A 56 -23.05 19.24 22.67
N THR A 57 -22.74 19.54 21.41
CA THR A 57 -22.74 18.58 20.29
C THR A 57 -21.36 18.38 19.68
N THR A 58 -20.52 19.42 19.72
CA THR A 58 -19.13 19.40 19.23
C THR A 58 -18.22 19.87 20.35
N LEU A 59 -17.12 19.15 20.58
CA LEU A 59 -16.12 19.53 21.57
C LEU A 59 -14.71 19.29 21.03
N GLY A 60 -13.87 20.32 21.13
CA GLY A 60 -12.46 20.28 20.79
C GLY A 60 -11.59 20.52 22.02
N LEU A 61 -10.67 19.60 22.29
CA LEU A 61 -9.72 19.65 23.39
C LEU A 61 -8.28 19.53 22.86
N ASN A 62 -7.40 20.44 23.26
CA ASN A 62 -5.99 20.45 22.86
C ASN A 62 -5.07 21.01 23.96
N SER A 63 -4.52 20.16 24.82
CA SER A 63 -3.47 20.55 25.78
C SER A 63 -2.87 19.35 26.52
N TYR A 64 -1.64 19.50 27.03
CA TYR A 64 -1.06 18.57 28.03
C TYR A 64 -1.59 18.83 29.44
N GLU A 65 -2.21 19.98 29.68
CA GLU A 65 -2.59 20.45 31.03
C GLU A 65 -3.94 19.88 31.50
N ILE A 66 -4.69 19.22 30.60
CA ILE A 66 -5.98 18.62 30.95
C ILE A 66 -5.74 17.42 31.86
N THR A 67 -6.22 17.54 33.10
CA THR A 67 -6.20 16.46 34.09
C THR A 67 -7.27 15.41 33.81
N ASP A 68 -7.18 14.23 34.43
CA ASP A 68 -8.22 13.20 34.36
C ASP A 68 -9.60 13.73 34.82
N GLU A 69 -9.62 14.63 35.82
CA GLU A 69 -10.85 15.30 36.26
C GLU A 69 -11.40 16.24 35.19
N GLY A 70 -10.53 16.99 34.51
CA GLY A 70 -10.90 17.84 33.38
C GLY A 70 -11.49 17.05 32.22
N VAL A 71 -10.88 15.89 31.89
CA VAL A 71 -11.42 14.97 30.88
C VAL A 71 -12.80 14.44 31.30
N LYS A 72 -12.94 13.96 32.55
CA LYS A 72 -14.23 13.49 33.07
C LYS A 72 -15.32 14.56 33.03
N LYS A 73 -14.97 15.80 33.37
CA LYS A 73 -15.89 16.93 33.30
C LYS A 73 -16.30 17.21 31.86
N ALA A 74 -15.33 17.39 30.97
CA ALA A 74 -15.58 17.75 29.58
C ALA A 74 -16.36 16.66 28.82
N LEU A 75 -16.09 15.38 29.11
CA LEU A 75 -16.74 14.22 28.47
C LEU A 75 -17.94 13.69 29.26
N SER A 76 -18.46 14.42 30.25
CA SER A 76 -19.67 14.04 31.00
C SER A 76 -20.97 14.21 30.20
N TYR A 77 -20.88 14.80 29.00
CA TYR A 77 -22.01 15.16 28.16
C TYR A 77 -22.22 14.16 27.03
N ASN A 78 -23.17 13.23 27.21
CA ASN A 78 -23.46 12.22 26.19
C ASN A 78 -24.17 12.79 24.93
N THR A 79 -24.45 14.09 24.88
CA THR A 79 -24.96 14.78 23.67
C THR A 79 -23.86 15.06 22.65
N ILE A 80 -22.59 14.88 23.02
CA ILE A 80 -21.45 15.04 22.12
C ILE A 80 -21.56 14.02 20.98
N THR A 81 -21.58 14.54 19.75
CA THR A 81 -21.61 13.76 18.50
C THR A 81 -20.29 13.88 17.74
N ASN A 82 -19.53 14.97 17.94
CA ASN A 82 -18.22 15.19 17.36
C ASN A 82 -17.21 15.55 18.46
N LEU A 83 -16.17 14.71 18.62
CA LEU A 83 -15.10 14.94 19.57
C LEU A 83 -13.76 15.03 18.83
N GLN A 84 -13.07 16.16 18.99
CA GLN A 84 -11.67 16.31 18.64
C GLN A 84 -10.86 16.38 19.94
N TYR A 85 -10.04 15.38 20.21
CA TYR A 85 -9.16 15.38 21.36
C TYR A 85 -7.72 15.16 20.93
N HIS A 86 -6.97 16.24 20.91
CA HIS A 86 -5.54 16.24 20.66
C HIS A 86 -4.77 16.42 21.95
N LYS A 87 -3.74 15.61 22.18
CA LYS A 87 -2.88 15.72 23.35
C LYS A 87 -1.48 16.09 22.90
N VAL A 88 -1.05 17.30 23.23
CA VAL A 88 0.32 17.75 22.95
C VAL A 88 1.22 17.19 24.05
N GLY A 89 2.35 16.58 23.72
CA GLY A 89 3.33 16.11 24.69
C GLY A 89 4.32 17.21 25.08
N ALA A 90 4.66 17.30 26.36
CA ALA A 90 5.65 18.25 26.88
C ALA A 90 7.08 17.96 26.38
N THR A 91 7.92 18.98 26.48
CA THR A 91 9.35 19.07 26.10
C THR A 91 10.20 17.84 26.45
N PRO A 92 11.40 17.68 25.83
CA PRO A 92 12.32 16.53 26.02
C PRO A 92 12.65 16.09 27.46
N TYR A 93 12.31 16.89 28.47
CA TYR A 93 12.61 16.67 29.88
C TYR A 93 11.45 16.10 30.69
N HIS A 94 10.24 16.04 30.10
CA HIS A 94 9.05 15.48 30.76
C HIS A 94 8.60 14.28 29.95
N SER A 95 8.91 13.09 30.46
CA SER A 95 8.41 11.82 29.94
C SER A 95 7.34 11.25 30.87
N PRO A 96 6.18 11.92 31.05
CA PRO A 96 5.14 11.37 31.89
C PRO A 96 4.45 10.20 31.21
N GLU A 97 4.00 9.23 32.00
CA GLU A 97 3.17 8.07 31.65
C GLU A 97 1.76 8.47 31.18
N TYR A 98 1.62 9.53 30.40
CA TYR A 98 0.34 10.10 29.98
C TYR A 98 -0.16 9.49 28.67
N ASN A 99 -0.12 8.15 28.59
CA ASN A 99 -0.38 7.36 27.39
C ASN A 99 -1.67 6.52 27.50
N LYS A 100 -2.70 7.04 28.17
CA LYS A 100 -3.98 6.32 28.29
C LYS A 100 -5.02 6.94 27.38
N PHE A 101 -5.58 6.12 26.49
CA PHE A 101 -6.81 6.46 25.78
C PHE A 101 -7.91 6.68 26.82
N PRO A 102 -8.56 7.86 26.87
CA PRO A 102 -9.51 8.16 27.92
C PRO A 102 -10.71 7.21 27.89
N PRO A 103 -10.94 6.40 28.94
CA PRO A 103 -12.07 5.48 28.97
C PRO A 103 -13.42 6.20 28.92
N GLU A 104 -13.47 7.47 29.32
CA GLU A 104 -14.65 8.33 29.26
C GLU A 104 -15.20 8.50 27.84
N ILE A 105 -14.36 8.40 26.79
CA ILE A 105 -14.81 8.43 25.39
C ILE A 105 -15.78 7.27 25.13
N GLY A 106 -15.59 6.12 25.79
CA GLY A 106 -16.49 4.98 25.68
C GLY A 106 -17.89 5.21 26.26
N ASN A 107 -18.08 6.27 27.06
CA ASN A 107 -19.39 6.65 27.59
C ASN A 107 -20.19 7.53 26.61
N LEU A 108 -19.56 8.04 25.56
CA LEU A 108 -20.21 8.89 24.55
C LEU A 108 -20.96 8.03 23.52
N THR A 109 -22.13 7.52 23.90
CA THR A 109 -22.92 6.59 23.08
C THR A 109 -23.49 7.23 21.81
N ASN A 110 -23.59 8.57 21.75
CA ASN A 110 -24.06 9.30 20.56
C ASN A 110 -22.92 9.76 19.63
N LEU A 111 -21.67 9.39 19.94
CA LEU A 111 -20.51 9.82 19.17
C LEU A 111 -20.59 9.30 17.72
N GLU A 112 -20.53 10.22 16.76
CA GLU A 112 -20.52 9.94 15.33
C GLU A 112 -19.14 10.17 14.70
N GLU A 113 -18.39 11.14 15.23
CA GLU A 113 -17.06 11.51 14.76
C GLU A 113 -16.07 11.62 15.91
N LEU A 114 -14.93 10.93 15.79
CA LEU A 114 -13.84 10.97 16.76
C LEU A 114 -12.53 11.24 16.04
N THR A 115 -11.86 12.32 16.44
CA THR A 115 -10.45 12.57 16.15
C THR A 115 -9.68 12.48 17.46
N PHE A 116 -8.76 11.52 17.55
CA PHE A 116 -7.88 11.37 18.70
C PHE A 116 -6.42 11.41 18.24
N GLY A 117 -5.68 12.38 18.73
CA GLY A 117 -4.32 12.64 18.28
C GLY A 117 -3.36 12.85 19.45
N TYR A 118 -2.10 12.48 19.24
CA TYR A 118 -1.01 12.84 20.11
C TYR A 118 0.12 13.50 19.29
N SER A 119 0.67 14.61 19.79
CA SER A 119 1.85 15.25 19.18
C SER A 119 2.93 15.53 20.22
N GLY A 120 3.96 14.68 20.28
CA GLY A 120 5.13 14.88 21.15
C GLY A 120 6.34 15.47 20.41
N TYR A 121 7.34 15.96 21.15
CA TYR A 121 8.60 16.53 20.63
C TYR A 121 9.43 15.54 19.79
N ARG A 122 9.22 14.24 20.01
CA ARG A 122 9.73 13.16 19.17
C ARG A 122 8.51 12.39 18.71
N THR A 123 8.32 12.26 17.40
CA THR A 123 7.22 11.49 16.76
C THR A 123 7.13 10.04 17.24
N TYR A 124 8.17 9.53 17.90
CA TYR A 124 8.28 8.20 18.50
C TYR A 124 8.08 8.16 20.03
N ALA A 125 7.61 9.25 20.66
CA ALA A 125 7.15 9.24 22.04
C ALA A 125 5.86 8.40 22.12
N ARG A 126 6.02 7.18 22.64
CA ARG A 126 5.11 6.02 22.57
C ARG A 126 3.81 6.21 23.34
N SER A 127 2.96 7.17 22.97
CA SER A 127 1.56 7.09 23.42
C SER A 127 0.89 5.94 22.67
N SER A 128 0.53 4.89 23.39
CA SER A 128 -0.20 3.75 22.84
C SER A 128 -1.64 3.78 23.32
N ILE A 129 -2.54 3.20 22.54
CA ILE A 129 -3.83 2.78 23.09
C ILE A 129 -3.63 1.37 23.63
N GLU A 130 -3.78 1.19 24.95
CA GLU A 130 -3.72 -0.14 25.55
C GLU A 130 -4.69 -1.09 24.82
N GLY A 131 -4.25 -2.32 24.54
CA GLY A 131 -5.05 -3.29 23.80
C GLY A 131 -6.40 -3.55 24.49
N GLY A 132 -7.49 -3.44 23.74
CA GLY A 132 -8.86 -3.62 24.27
C GLY A 132 -9.43 -2.40 24.99
N SER A 133 -8.70 -1.28 25.03
CA SER A 133 -9.16 -0.02 25.61
C SER A 133 -9.81 0.92 24.60
N LEU A 134 -9.78 0.61 23.29
CA LEU A 134 -10.45 1.41 22.24
C LEU A 134 -11.95 1.09 22.18
N LYS A 135 -12.64 1.33 23.29
CA LYS A 135 -14.09 1.13 23.40
C LYS A 135 -14.78 2.43 23.01
N VAL A 136 -15.26 2.50 21.77
CA VAL A 136 -15.97 3.67 21.23
C VAL A 136 -17.37 3.27 20.75
N SER A 137 -18.25 4.25 20.57
CA SER A 137 -19.63 3.98 20.18
C SER A 137 -19.75 3.27 18.82
N LYS A 138 -20.69 2.34 18.71
CA LYS A 138 -21.04 1.68 17.43
C LYS A 138 -21.75 2.61 16.45
N SER A 139 -22.19 3.80 16.88
CA SER A 139 -22.73 4.84 15.99
C SER A 139 -21.65 5.56 15.19
N LEU A 140 -20.37 5.34 15.51
CA LEU A 140 -19.26 6.07 14.90
C LEU A 140 -19.22 5.86 13.37
N LYS A 141 -19.18 6.97 12.65
CA LYS A 141 -19.07 7.05 11.18
C LYS A 141 -17.68 7.47 10.74
N ARG A 142 -16.98 8.28 11.55
CA ARG A 142 -15.63 8.76 11.26
C ARG A 142 -14.69 8.55 12.43
N LEU A 143 -13.55 7.94 12.16
CA LEU A 143 -12.48 7.73 13.13
C LEU A 143 -11.18 8.23 12.54
N SER A 144 -10.53 9.16 13.23
CA SER A 144 -9.18 9.63 12.91
C SER A 144 -8.28 9.44 14.12
N LEU A 145 -7.19 8.71 13.92
CA LEU A 145 -6.19 8.38 14.94
C LEU A 145 -4.82 8.90 14.49
N GLY A 146 -4.15 9.70 15.32
CA GLY A 146 -2.91 10.38 14.95
C GLY A 146 -1.80 10.27 15.99
N GLY A 147 -0.58 9.94 15.57
CA GLY A 147 0.61 10.02 16.44
C GLY A 147 0.61 9.06 17.63
N ILE A 148 -0.03 7.90 17.46
CA ILE A 148 -0.16 6.87 18.49
C ILE A 148 0.29 5.50 17.99
N GLU A 149 0.78 4.66 18.91
CA GLU A 149 1.03 3.24 18.65
C GLU A 149 -0.28 2.46 18.79
N ILE A 150 -0.60 1.63 17.80
CA ILE A 150 -1.81 0.80 17.75
C ILE A 150 -1.41 -0.66 17.75
N SER A 151 -2.02 -1.43 18.64
CA SER A 151 -1.87 -2.88 18.74
C SER A 151 -2.83 -3.62 17.80
N GLN A 152 -2.62 -4.93 17.61
CA GLN A 152 -3.58 -5.77 16.89
C GLN A 152 -4.99 -5.70 17.50
N THR A 153 -5.10 -5.72 18.83
CA THR A 153 -6.39 -5.63 19.52
C THR A 153 -7.12 -4.34 19.20
N ASN A 154 -6.42 -3.22 18.99
CA ASN A 154 -7.07 -1.98 18.58
C ASN A 154 -7.62 -2.06 17.15
N ILE A 155 -6.94 -2.75 16.23
CA ILE A 155 -7.50 -3.02 14.89
C ILE A 155 -8.73 -3.93 14.99
N ASP A 156 -8.67 -4.94 15.87
CA ASP A 156 -9.81 -5.82 16.13
C ASP A 156 -11.00 -5.03 16.69
N ASP A 157 -10.77 -4.11 17.64
CA ASP A 157 -11.79 -3.20 18.18
C ASP A 157 -12.41 -2.33 17.07
N ILE A 158 -11.57 -1.70 16.23
CA ILE A 158 -12.02 -0.88 15.08
C ILE A 158 -12.87 -1.71 14.13
N SER A 159 -12.51 -2.98 13.90
CA SER A 159 -13.27 -3.87 12.99
C SER A 159 -14.72 -4.13 13.44
N THR A 160 -15.06 -3.84 14.71
CA THR A 160 -16.42 -3.96 15.23
C THR A 160 -17.31 -2.75 14.90
N LEU A 161 -16.73 -1.64 14.42
CA LEU A 161 -17.41 -0.39 14.09
C LEU A 161 -18.06 -0.47 12.70
N THR A 162 -19.02 -1.37 12.53
CA THR A 162 -19.64 -1.65 11.22
C THR A 162 -20.37 -0.47 10.55
N ASN A 163 -20.59 0.64 11.26
CA ASN A 163 -21.11 1.90 10.71
C ASN A 163 -20.03 2.84 10.17
N LEU A 164 -18.75 2.49 10.31
CA LEU A 164 -17.64 3.36 9.94
C LEU A 164 -17.59 3.56 8.42
N GLU A 165 -17.61 4.82 8.00
CA GLU A 165 -17.56 5.27 6.61
C GLU A 165 -16.19 5.85 6.25
N LYS A 166 -15.49 6.39 7.25
CA LYS A 166 -14.18 7.03 7.12
C LYS A 166 -13.23 6.56 8.23
N LEU A 167 -12.07 6.05 7.84
CA LEU A 167 -10.97 5.69 8.74
C LEU A 167 -9.69 6.42 8.32
N GLU A 168 -9.11 7.14 9.26
CA GLU A 168 -7.82 7.81 9.11
C GLU A 168 -6.85 7.39 10.21
N MET A 169 -5.63 7.03 9.83
CA MET A 169 -4.59 6.59 10.74
C MET A 169 -3.27 7.20 10.30
N ILE A 170 -2.77 8.19 11.04
CA ILE A 170 -1.63 9.03 10.63
C ILE A 170 -0.52 8.92 11.67
N TYR A 171 0.73 8.80 11.22
CA TYR A 171 1.92 8.72 12.09
C TYR A 171 1.83 7.55 13.08
N MET A 172 1.45 6.40 12.52
CA MET A 172 1.33 5.13 13.22
C MET A 172 2.70 4.54 13.52
N ASN A 173 3.06 4.38 14.80
CA ASN A 173 4.31 3.71 15.16
C ASN A 173 4.15 2.18 15.16
N ARG A 174 5.25 1.46 14.89
CA ARG A 174 5.26 0.00 14.72
C ARG A 174 4.90 -0.72 16.03
N PRO A 175 3.89 -1.61 16.03
CA PRO A 175 3.62 -2.48 17.17
C PRO A 175 4.75 -3.51 17.37
N SER A 176 5.03 -3.85 18.62
CA SER A 176 6.10 -4.78 19.02
C SER A 176 5.86 -6.27 18.64
N ALA A 177 4.75 -6.58 17.97
CA ALA A 177 4.29 -7.94 17.67
C ALA A 177 3.77 -8.07 16.23
N ALA A 178 3.30 -9.28 15.87
CA ALA A 178 2.60 -9.52 14.61
C ALA A 178 1.36 -8.61 14.50
N PHE A 179 1.20 -7.97 13.35
CA PHE A 179 0.18 -6.97 13.10
C PHE A 179 -0.40 -7.13 11.70
N SER A 180 -1.72 -7.02 11.57
CA SER A 180 -2.46 -7.16 10.33
C SER A 180 -3.69 -6.28 10.33
N PHE A 181 -3.95 -5.65 9.18
CA PHE A 181 -5.17 -4.89 8.92
C PHE A 181 -6.33 -5.74 8.41
N ASP A 182 -6.15 -7.05 8.22
CA ASP A 182 -7.20 -7.95 7.70
C ASP A 182 -8.54 -7.93 8.45
N PRO A 183 -8.62 -7.69 9.78
CA PRO A 183 -9.90 -7.56 10.46
C PRO A 183 -10.78 -6.43 9.88
N LEU A 184 -10.18 -5.38 9.33
CA LEU A 184 -10.90 -4.24 8.74
C LEU A 184 -11.78 -4.63 7.54
N ARG A 185 -11.63 -5.85 6.98
CA ARG A 185 -12.56 -6.42 6.00
C ARG A 185 -14.03 -6.41 6.45
N ASN A 186 -14.29 -6.32 7.75
CA ASN A 186 -15.64 -6.25 8.32
C ASN A 186 -16.33 -4.89 8.14
N LEU A 187 -15.57 -3.84 7.79
CA LEU A 187 -16.08 -2.47 7.63
C LEU A 187 -16.74 -2.26 6.27
N LYS A 188 -17.94 -2.83 6.09
CA LYS A 188 -18.63 -2.86 4.78
C LYS A 188 -19.17 -1.51 4.28
N LYS A 189 -19.20 -0.48 5.14
CA LYS A 189 -19.58 0.89 4.76
C LYS A 189 -18.39 1.80 4.46
N LEU A 190 -17.17 1.31 4.63
CA LEU A 190 -15.97 2.11 4.49
C LEU A 190 -15.87 2.62 3.04
N SER A 191 -15.87 3.94 2.90
CA SER A 191 -15.75 4.63 1.62
C SER A 191 -14.45 5.42 1.51
N TYR A 192 -13.84 5.72 2.65
CA TYR A 192 -12.61 6.47 2.77
C TYR A 192 -11.67 5.75 3.73
N ILE A 193 -10.46 5.44 3.25
CA ILE A 193 -9.37 4.96 4.09
C ILE A 193 -8.09 5.72 3.76
N GLU A 194 -7.46 6.28 4.80
CA GLU A 194 -6.16 6.93 4.71
C GLU A 194 -5.28 6.39 5.84
N ILE A 195 -4.22 5.68 5.50
CA ILE A 195 -3.20 5.24 6.44
C ILE A 195 -1.88 5.83 5.98
N LYS A 196 -1.33 6.76 6.75
CA LYS A 196 -0.12 7.51 6.38
C LYS A 196 0.99 7.32 7.39
N ASN A 197 2.19 7.07 6.89
CA ASN A 197 3.41 6.97 7.70
C ASN A 197 4.61 7.61 7.00
N GLU A 198 5.76 7.63 7.66
CA GLU A 198 7.03 8.12 7.12
C GLU A 198 8.08 6.98 7.05
N ALA A 199 7.70 5.86 6.43
CA ALA A 199 8.54 4.67 6.21
C ALA A 199 9.00 3.91 7.47
N TYR A 200 8.43 4.21 8.64
CA TYR A 200 8.73 3.50 9.89
C TYR A 200 8.09 2.09 9.99
N PHE A 201 7.15 1.79 9.11
CA PHE A 201 6.42 0.53 9.07
C PHE A 201 6.34 -0.01 7.65
N GLN A 202 6.87 -1.22 7.43
CA GLN A 202 6.87 -1.87 6.12
C GLN A 202 5.73 -2.90 6.06
N LEU A 203 4.82 -2.71 5.11
CA LEU A 203 3.72 -3.64 4.82
C LEU A 203 4.09 -4.66 3.74
N ASN A 204 5.09 -4.38 2.90
CA ASN A 204 5.46 -5.13 1.68
C ASN A 204 4.34 -5.19 0.61
N ASP A 205 3.14 -5.59 1.00
CA ASP A 205 1.97 -5.70 0.13
C ASP A 205 0.90 -4.68 0.56
N LEU A 206 0.16 -4.12 -0.41
CA LEU A 206 -1.09 -3.42 -0.10
C LEU A 206 -2.08 -4.42 0.53
N PRO A 207 -2.60 -4.18 1.75
CA PRO A 207 -3.40 -5.18 2.47
C PRO A 207 -4.61 -5.70 1.70
N ASP A 208 -4.82 -7.02 1.72
CA ASP A 208 -5.82 -7.69 0.89
C ASP A 208 -7.27 -7.28 1.20
N PHE A 209 -7.54 -6.82 2.42
CA PHE A 209 -8.87 -6.32 2.80
C PHE A 209 -9.30 -5.12 1.95
N ILE A 210 -8.36 -4.33 1.39
CA ILE A 210 -8.65 -3.20 0.49
C ILE A 210 -9.45 -3.67 -0.72
N TYR A 211 -9.08 -4.83 -1.26
CA TYR A 211 -9.81 -5.41 -2.37
C TYR A 211 -11.20 -5.85 -1.89
N SER A 212 -11.37 -6.38 -0.67
CA SER A 212 -12.65 -6.91 -0.17
C SER A 212 -13.82 -5.91 -0.05
N VAL A 213 -13.57 -4.59 -0.23
CA VAL A 213 -14.55 -3.49 -0.11
C VAL A 213 -15.02 -2.99 -1.49
N TYR A 214 -15.05 -3.90 -2.48
CA TYR A 214 -15.21 -3.64 -3.92
C TYR A 214 -16.30 -2.66 -4.37
N SER A 215 -17.34 -2.37 -3.56
CA SER A 215 -18.46 -1.50 -3.96
C SER A 215 -18.52 -0.12 -3.27
N THR A 216 -17.83 0.14 -2.16
CA THR A 216 -18.01 1.40 -1.42
C THR A 216 -16.79 2.30 -1.44
N LEU A 217 -15.59 1.76 -1.65
CA LEU A 217 -14.36 2.53 -1.54
C LEU A 217 -14.21 3.56 -2.67
N LYS A 218 -14.03 4.82 -2.26
CA LYS A 218 -13.82 6.00 -3.11
C LYS A 218 -12.45 6.64 -2.91
N HIS A 219 -11.92 6.59 -1.70
CA HIS A 219 -10.64 7.17 -1.33
C HIS A 219 -9.72 6.09 -0.75
N LEU A 220 -8.55 5.91 -1.36
CA LEU A 220 -7.52 4.97 -0.93
C LEU A 220 -6.19 5.72 -0.75
N GLY A 221 -5.76 5.89 0.50
CA GLY A 221 -4.46 6.43 0.86
C GLY A 221 -3.65 5.45 1.68
N PHE A 222 -2.50 5.01 1.17
CA PHE A 222 -1.52 4.19 1.87
C PHE A 222 -0.12 4.72 1.59
N SER A 223 0.20 5.90 2.12
CA SER A 223 1.49 6.55 1.88
C SER A 223 2.54 6.20 2.94
N GLY A 224 3.78 5.95 2.52
CA GLY A 224 4.90 5.77 3.44
C GLY A 224 5.00 4.42 4.14
N HIS A 225 4.55 3.32 3.53
CA HIS A 225 4.50 1.99 4.16
C HIS A 225 5.41 0.92 3.53
N GLY A 226 6.38 1.31 2.71
CA GLY A 226 7.27 0.35 2.05
C GLY A 226 6.51 -0.72 1.25
N ILE A 227 5.37 -0.38 0.67
CA ILE A 227 4.59 -1.29 -0.18
C ILE A 227 5.35 -1.46 -1.51
N SER A 228 5.69 -2.68 -1.87
CA SER A 228 6.31 -3.00 -3.16
C SER A 228 5.37 -3.73 -4.12
N ASN A 229 4.38 -4.44 -3.58
CA ASN A 229 3.45 -5.26 -4.34
C ASN A 229 2.02 -4.71 -4.30
N ILE A 230 1.43 -4.57 -5.49
CA ILE A 230 0.03 -4.21 -5.69
C ILE A 230 -0.64 -5.27 -6.55
N SER A 231 -1.76 -5.81 -6.09
CA SER A 231 -2.53 -6.80 -6.83
C SER A 231 -3.23 -6.16 -8.03
N ASN A 232 -3.35 -6.90 -9.14
CA ASN A 232 -4.17 -6.49 -10.29
C ASN A 232 -5.66 -6.27 -9.93
N LYS A 233 -6.11 -6.82 -8.80
CA LYS A 233 -7.43 -6.57 -8.19
C LYS A 233 -7.68 -5.09 -7.92
N LEU A 234 -6.66 -4.24 -7.82
CA LEU A 234 -6.82 -2.78 -7.76
C LEU A 234 -7.74 -2.27 -8.89
N SER A 235 -7.61 -2.83 -10.10
CA SER A 235 -8.42 -2.47 -11.28
C SER A 235 -9.92 -2.71 -11.12
N SER A 236 -10.34 -3.49 -10.11
CA SER A 236 -11.74 -3.81 -9.84
C SER A 236 -12.44 -2.80 -8.93
N LEU A 237 -11.69 -1.88 -8.29
CA LEU A 237 -12.22 -0.87 -7.39
C LEU A 237 -12.83 0.31 -8.15
N SER A 238 -13.85 0.01 -8.97
CA SER A 238 -14.46 0.93 -9.95
C SER A 238 -15.09 2.21 -9.39
N ASN A 239 -15.26 2.29 -8.06
CA ASN A 239 -15.75 3.48 -7.37
C ASN A 239 -14.65 4.43 -6.89
N LEU A 240 -13.37 4.08 -7.07
CA LEU A 240 -12.26 4.93 -6.67
C LEU A 240 -12.25 6.26 -7.41
N GLU A 241 -12.23 7.32 -6.62
CA GLU A 241 -12.15 8.73 -7.02
C GLU A 241 -10.77 9.31 -6.65
N TYR A 242 -10.08 8.75 -5.65
CA TYR A 242 -8.79 9.22 -5.14
C TYR A 242 -7.86 8.05 -4.79
N ILE A 243 -6.60 8.14 -5.26
CA ILE A 243 -5.52 7.22 -4.89
C ILE A 243 -4.27 8.01 -4.48
N ASP A 244 -3.76 7.75 -3.28
CA ASP A 244 -2.43 8.16 -2.83
C ASP A 244 -1.67 6.91 -2.35
N LEU A 245 -0.64 6.52 -3.11
CA LEU A 245 0.28 5.44 -2.75
C LEU A 245 1.72 5.97 -2.74
N SER A 246 1.89 7.27 -2.45
CA SER A 246 3.20 7.92 -2.46
C SER A 246 4.12 7.43 -1.34
N GLY A 247 5.43 7.54 -1.54
CA GLY A 247 6.42 7.18 -0.50
C GLY A 247 6.50 5.68 -0.21
N ASN A 248 6.29 4.83 -1.21
CA ASN A 248 6.39 3.37 -1.08
C ASN A 248 7.55 2.82 -1.95
N GLU A 249 7.58 1.51 -2.17
CA GLU A 249 8.61 0.79 -2.94
C GLU A 249 7.99 0.18 -4.23
N ILE A 250 6.92 0.79 -4.76
CA ILE A 250 6.12 0.25 -5.87
C ILE A 250 6.92 0.31 -7.17
N LYS A 251 7.02 -0.83 -7.88
CA LYS A 251 7.72 -0.93 -9.17
C LYS A 251 6.80 -0.93 -10.39
N SER A 252 5.56 -1.39 -10.22
CA SER A 252 4.58 -1.47 -11.31
C SER A 252 3.15 -1.31 -10.78
N VAL A 253 2.39 -0.40 -11.39
CA VAL A 253 0.98 -0.15 -11.03
C VAL A 253 0.17 0.51 -12.15
N LEU A 254 0.82 1.22 -13.09
CA LEU A 254 0.13 2.14 -14.02
C LEU A 254 -0.96 1.44 -14.86
N LYS A 255 -0.73 0.19 -15.27
CA LYS A 255 -1.69 -0.60 -16.05
C LYS A 255 -2.98 -0.93 -15.30
N TYR A 256 -2.97 -0.92 -13.97
CA TYR A 256 -4.15 -1.23 -13.14
C TYR A 256 -5.10 -0.03 -12.99
N LEU A 257 -4.61 1.17 -13.28
CA LEU A 257 -5.36 2.41 -13.10
C LEU A 257 -6.25 2.75 -14.30
N VAL A 258 -5.98 2.18 -15.48
CA VAL A 258 -6.62 2.56 -16.75
C VAL A 258 -8.14 2.34 -16.80
N ASN A 259 -8.67 1.45 -15.94
CA ASN A 259 -10.10 1.13 -15.87
C ASN A 259 -10.84 1.86 -14.73
N LEU A 260 -10.12 2.62 -13.89
CA LEU A 260 -10.69 3.33 -12.75
C LEU A 260 -11.23 4.69 -13.18
N THR A 261 -12.28 4.65 -14.00
CA THR A 261 -12.82 5.81 -14.74
C THR A 261 -13.34 6.98 -13.88
N LYS A 262 -13.56 6.74 -12.59
CA LYS A 262 -13.99 7.78 -11.64
C LYS A 262 -12.84 8.55 -11.00
N LEU A 263 -11.59 8.12 -11.20
CA LEU A 263 -10.43 8.78 -10.60
C LEU A 263 -10.36 10.27 -10.97
N THR A 264 -10.16 11.08 -9.95
CA THR A 264 -9.95 12.53 -10.00
C THR A 264 -8.52 12.91 -9.60
N TYR A 265 -7.88 12.07 -8.77
CA TYR A 265 -6.56 12.29 -8.20
C TYR A 265 -5.75 10.98 -8.16
N ILE A 266 -4.49 11.05 -8.60
CA ILE A 266 -3.51 9.97 -8.50
C ILE A 266 -2.19 10.54 -7.99
N ASP A 267 -1.70 10.05 -6.85
CA ASP A 267 -0.33 10.26 -6.39
C ASP A 267 0.40 8.93 -6.24
N LEU A 268 1.45 8.78 -7.04
CA LEU A 268 2.38 7.65 -7.02
C LEU A 268 3.82 8.16 -6.83
N SER A 269 4.00 9.38 -6.36
CA SER A 269 5.34 9.95 -6.21
C SER A 269 6.16 9.19 -5.16
N ARG A 270 7.49 9.31 -5.22
CA ARG A 270 8.40 8.67 -4.24
C ARG A 270 8.20 7.16 -4.18
N ASN A 271 8.37 6.51 -5.33
CA ASN A 271 8.25 5.07 -5.52
C ASN A 271 9.41 4.56 -6.39
N GLU A 272 9.38 3.30 -6.81
CA GLU A 272 10.40 2.68 -7.67
C GLU A 272 9.90 2.38 -9.08
N ILE A 273 8.90 3.13 -9.59
CA ILE A 273 8.25 2.82 -10.86
C ILE A 273 9.22 3.02 -12.03
N ASP A 274 9.32 1.97 -12.85
CA ASP A 274 10.10 1.93 -14.10
C ASP A 274 9.21 1.35 -15.21
N GLU A 275 8.27 2.17 -15.68
CA GLU A 275 7.21 1.76 -16.59
C GLU A 275 7.03 2.78 -17.73
N ASN A 276 6.49 2.30 -18.86
CA ASN A 276 5.98 3.19 -19.91
C ASN A 276 4.63 3.77 -19.47
N LEU A 277 4.45 5.09 -19.61
CA LEU A 277 3.21 5.77 -19.27
C LEU A 277 2.09 5.36 -20.25
N PRO A 278 1.02 4.66 -19.79
CA PRO A 278 0.00 4.17 -20.70
C PRO A 278 -0.83 5.32 -21.30
N GLU A 279 -0.90 5.40 -22.64
CA GLU A 279 -1.76 6.39 -23.31
C GLU A 279 -3.24 6.25 -22.92
N SER A 280 -3.69 5.06 -22.50
CA SER A 280 -5.03 4.79 -22.00
C SER A 280 -5.42 5.62 -20.76
N LEU A 281 -4.46 6.12 -19.98
CA LEU A 281 -4.76 7.06 -18.88
C LEU A 281 -5.39 8.36 -19.38
N ASN A 282 -5.22 8.69 -20.67
CA ASN A 282 -5.91 9.82 -21.29
C ASN A 282 -7.44 9.65 -21.31
N ASN A 283 -7.95 8.42 -21.16
CA ASN A 283 -9.38 8.13 -21.14
C ASN A 283 -10.06 8.39 -19.78
N LEU A 284 -9.28 8.69 -18.73
CA LEU A 284 -9.80 9.00 -17.39
C LEU A 284 -10.38 10.43 -17.37
N LYS A 285 -11.62 10.57 -17.84
CA LYS A 285 -12.27 11.88 -18.05
C LYS A 285 -12.41 12.72 -16.77
N ASN A 286 -12.41 12.10 -15.59
CA ASN A 286 -12.53 12.84 -14.34
C ASN A 286 -11.17 13.22 -13.75
N LEU A 287 -10.06 12.73 -14.31
CA LEU A 287 -8.72 12.89 -13.73
C LEU A 287 -8.24 14.34 -13.88
N THR A 288 -7.94 14.97 -12.74
CA THR A 288 -7.52 16.37 -12.66
C THR A 288 -6.09 16.54 -12.18
N ILE A 289 -5.57 15.59 -11.40
CA ILE A 289 -4.22 15.63 -10.83
C ILE A 289 -3.57 14.26 -11.00
N ILE A 290 -2.35 14.27 -11.53
CA ILE A 290 -1.47 13.10 -11.54
C ILE A 290 -0.07 13.52 -11.07
N ASN A 291 0.45 12.81 -10.07
CA ASN A 291 1.80 12.99 -9.56
C ASN A 291 2.61 11.70 -9.67
N LEU A 292 3.67 11.73 -10.49
CA LEU A 292 4.61 10.63 -10.71
C LEU A 292 6.06 11.06 -10.40
N GLU A 293 6.30 12.16 -9.68
CA GLU A 293 7.67 12.61 -9.32
C GLU A 293 8.40 11.59 -8.44
N ASP A 294 9.73 11.69 -8.35
CA ASP A 294 10.56 10.85 -7.48
C ASP A 294 10.34 9.32 -7.70
N ASN A 295 10.23 8.88 -8.95
CA ASN A 295 10.24 7.46 -9.35
C ASN A 295 11.54 7.11 -10.09
N LYS A 296 11.74 5.83 -10.40
CA LYS A 296 12.96 5.37 -11.08
C LYS A 296 13.06 5.91 -12.50
N ASN A 297 12.03 5.68 -13.33
CA ASN A 297 11.95 6.25 -14.69
C ASN A 297 10.55 6.03 -15.27
N ILE A 298 9.81 7.11 -15.52
CA ILE A 298 8.60 7.03 -16.36
C ILE A 298 9.03 7.25 -17.81
N SER A 299 8.63 6.36 -18.72
CA SER A 299 9.00 6.46 -20.13
C SER A 299 7.80 6.71 -21.05
N GLY A 300 8.06 7.11 -22.29
CA GLY A 300 7.04 7.25 -23.33
C GLY A 300 6.62 8.69 -23.60
N LYS A 301 5.31 8.92 -23.64
CA LYS A 301 4.71 10.20 -24.02
C LYS A 301 3.97 10.82 -22.84
N THR A 302 4.08 12.14 -22.68
CA THR A 302 3.27 12.87 -21.69
C THR A 302 1.77 12.71 -21.98
N LEU A 303 0.95 12.72 -20.92
CA LEU A 303 -0.51 12.66 -21.08
C LEU A 303 -1.05 13.90 -21.80
N THR A 304 -2.13 13.70 -22.54
CA THR A 304 -2.83 14.73 -23.35
C THR A 304 -4.29 14.94 -22.92
N ASN A 305 -4.71 14.33 -21.81
CA ASN A 305 -6.01 14.53 -21.20
C ASN A 305 -6.23 16.01 -20.83
N SER A 306 -7.21 16.65 -21.48
CA SER A 306 -7.50 18.07 -21.30
C SER A 306 -8.03 18.46 -19.92
N ASN A 307 -8.50 17.49 -19.13
CA ASN A 307 -9.02 17.72 -17.78
C ASN A 307 -7.92 17.75 -16.72
N LEU A 308 -6.70 17.32 -17.05
CA LEU A 308 -5.55 17.44 -16.16
C LEU A 308 -5.24 18.93 -15.92
N SER A 309 -5.26 19.30 -14.65
CA SER A 309 -4.94 20.63 -14.13
C SER A 309 -3.51 20.70 -13.56
N ILE A 310 -3.00 19.56 -13.09
CA ILE A 310 -1.65 19.39 -12.54
C ILE A 310 -1.10 18.04 -13.02
N CYS A 311 0.08 18.07 -13.65
CA CYS A 311 0.84 16.89 -14.05
C CYS A 311 2.24 17.03 -13.50
N LEU A 312 2.64 16.19 -12.55
CA LEU A 312 3.98 16.24 -11.96
C LEU A 312 4.80 15.03 -12.42
N TYR A 313 5.94 15.29 -13.06
CA TYR A 313 6.89 14.31 -13.61
C TYR A 313 8.32 14.71 -13.21
N ASP A 314 9.27 13.79 -13.17
CA ASP A 314 10.68 14.20 -13.04
C ASP A 314 11.26 14.58 -14.40
N LYS A 315 12.06 15.64 -14.44
CA LYS A 315 12.77 16.09 -15.66
C LYS A 315 13.76 15.05 -16.22
N THR A 316 14.17 14.10 -15.39
CA THR A 316 15.12 13.03 -15.76
C THR A 316 14.46 11.85 -16.45
N TYR A 317 13.12 11.81 -16.50
CA TYR A 317 12.36 10.75 -17.13
C TYR A 317 12.56 10.70 -18.64
N SER A 318 12.51 9.47 -19.17
CA SER A 318 12.50 9.17 -20.62
C SER A 318 11.15 9.50 -21.26
N LEU A 319 10.61 10.68 -20.98
CA LEU A 319 9.35 11.19 -21.50
C LEU A 319 9.60 12.23 -22.59
N CYS A 320 8.80 12.16 -23.66
CA CYS A 320 8.69 13.25 -24.63
C CYS A 320 7.32 13.94 -24.51
N MET A 321 7.29 15.23 -24.81
CA MET A 321 6.08 16.04 -24.79
C MET A 321 5.31 15.92 -26.10
N VAL A 322 4.08 15.42 -26.04
CA VAL A 322 3.21 15.31 -27.24
C VAL A 322 2.75 16.67 -27.72
N LYS A 323 2.28 17.50 -26.79
CA LYS A 323 1.86 18.88 -27.00
C LYS A 323 1.95 19.64 -25.68
N ASN A 324 2.00 20.96 -25.74
CA ASN A 324 1.91 21.76 -24.53
C ASN A 324 0.54 21.55 -23.85
N MET A 325 0.55 21.39 -22.54
CA MET A 325 -0.64 21.14 -21.71
C MET A 325 -0.62 22.08 -20.52
N LYS A 326 -1.77 22.65 -20.16
CA LYS A 326 -1.92 23.53 -18.98
C LYS A 326 -1.37 22.91 -17.69
N CYS A 327 -1.50 21.59 -17.55
CA CYS A 327 -1.01 20.86 -16.39
C CYS A 327 0.52 20.84 -16.25
N LEU A 328 1.26 21.08 -17.34
CA LEU A 328 2.72 21.14 -17.39
C LEU A 328 3.28 22.55 -17.20
N GLU A 329 2.48 23.59 -17.46
CA GLU A 329 2.93 25.00 -17.45
C GLU A 329 3.44 25.47 -16.08
N LYS A 330 3.08 24.76 -15.00
CA LYS A 330 3.51 25.07 -13.63
C LYS A 330 4.85 24.42 -13.25
N ASN A 331 5.44 23.62 -14.14
CA ASN A 331 6.65 22.89 -13.87
C ASN A 331 7.88 23.60 -14.45
N ASP A 332 8.97 23.65 -13.67
CA ASP A 332 10.24 24.28 -14.07
C ASP A 332 11.08 23.40 -15.05
N TYR A 333 10.46 22.48 -15.79
CA TYR A 333 11.15 21.57 -16.70
C TYR A 333 10.43 21.42 -18.05
N SER A 334 11.21 21.39 -19.13
CA SER A 334 10.73 21.16 -20.50
C SER A 334 11.21 19.80 -21.00
N PHE A 335 10.27 18.89 -21.25
CA PHE A 335 10.56 17.67 -22.02
C PHE A 335 10.75 18.02 -23.50
N ASN A 336 11.61 17.29 -24.20
CA ASN A 336 11.75 17.42 -25.66
C ASN A 336 10.41 17.09 -26.32
N SER A 337 10.06 17.79 -27.41
CA SER A 337 8.86 17.42 -28.18
C SER A 337 9.04 16.03 -28.76
N CYS A 338 7.99 15.21 -28.71
CA CYS A 338 7.98 13.89 -29.34
C CYS A 338 8.22 13.94 -30.86
N ASN A 339 8.07 15.12 -31.49
CA ASN A 339 8.25 15.36 -32.92
C ASN A 339 9.49 16.20 -33.25
N SER A 340 10.45 16.32 -32.33
CA SER A 340 11.71 17.01 -32.59
C SER A 340 12.54 16.21 -33.59
N ASN A 341 12.39 16.48 -34.89
CA ASN A 341 13.37 16.13 -35.89
C ASN A 341 14.66 16.93 -35.63
N ASN A 342 15.48 16.46 -34.70
CA ASN A 342 16.91 16.73 -34.75
C ASN A 342 17.53 15.62 -35.58
N SER A 343 17.79 15.96 -36.84
CA SER A 343 18.86 15.36 -37.61
C SER A 343 20.13 15.35 -36.76
N GLU A 344 20.81 14.19 -36.76
CA GLU A 344 22.01 13.84 -36.00
C GLU A 344 21.78 13.26 -34.59
N ASP A 345 20.99 12.19 -34.50
CA ASP A 345 21.41 11.05 -33.65
C ASP A 345 20.85 9.73 -34.21
N ASN A 346 21.68 8.68 -34.21
CA ASN A 346 21.33 7.34 -34.65
C ASN A 346 20.36 6.69 -33.65
N SER A 347 19.08 7.09 -33.66
CA SER A 347 18.02 6.45 -32.87
C SER A 347 16.81 6.05 -33.75
N GLN A 348 16.43 4.80 -33.60
CA GLN A 348 15.48 4.06 -34.43
C GLN A 348 14.02 4.55 -34.25
N GLY A 349 13.50 5.33 -35.20
CA GLY A 349 12.09 5.75 -35.25
C GLY A 349 11.12 4.61 -35.64
N ILE A 350 9.80 4.83 -35.52
CA ILE A 350 8.79 3.86 -35.99
C ILE A 350 8.62 4.05 -37.51
N SER A 351 8.65 2.95 -38.26
CA SER A 351 8.48 2.87 -39.71
C SER A 351 7.14 3.43 -40.16
N VAL A 352 7.17 4.27 -41.20
CA VAL A 352 5.97 4.89 -41.82
C VAL A 352 5.71 4.39 -43.25
N ASP A 353 6.64 3.65 -43.85
CA ASP A 353 6.53 3.12 -45.21
C ASP A 353 6.55 1.57 -45.25
N GLY A 354 6.43 0.93 -44.08
CA GLY A 354 6.40 -0.52 -43.93
C GLY A 354 7.78 -1.19 -43.87
N ARG A 355 8.89 -0.44 -43.94
CA ARG A 355 10.26 -0.97 -43.84
C ARG A 355 10.83 -0.87 -42.43
N CYS A 356 11.56 -1.86 -41.97
CA CYS A 356 12.17 -1.89 -40.63
C CYS A 356 13.62 -2.39 -40.68
N GLY A 357 14.37 -2.15 -39.61
CA GLY A 357 15.76 -2.56 -39.49
C GLY A 357 16.70 -1.39 -39.21
N LYS A 358 18.01 -1.64 -39.25
CA LYS A 358 19.06 -0.71 -38.79
C LYS A 358 18.93 0.71 -39.35
N ASN A 359 18.46 0.86 -40.59
CA ASN A 359 18.33 2.13 -41.30
C ASN A 359 16.88 2.65 -41.41
N TYR A 360 15.88 1.85 -41.01
CA TYR A 360 14.45 2.15 -41.20
C TYR A 360 13.65 2.16 -39.89
N GLY A 361 14.26 1.71 -38.79
CA GLY A 361 13.68 1.76 -37.47
C GLY A 361 12.74 0.59 -37.16
N LYS A 362 11.82 0.80 -36.21
CA LYS A 362 10.96 -0.23 -35.62
C LYS A 362 9.61 -0.34 -36.34
N CYS A 363 8.96 -1.49 -36.27
CA CYS A 363 7.60 -1.62 -36.81
C CYS A 363 6.54 -0.92 -35.95
N PRO A 364 5.40 -0.51 -36.55
CA PRO A 364 4.25 -0.02 -35.81
C PRO A 364 3.76 -1.02 -34.75
N SER A 365 3.06 -0.53 -33.73
CA SER A 365 2.56 -1.36 -32.64
C SER A 365 1.69 -2.52 -33.15
N GLY A 366 2.05 -3.74 -32.74
CA GLY A 366 1.38 -4.97 -33.16
C GLY A 366 1.89 -5.57 -34.48
N GLU A 367 2.99 -5.06 -35.04
CA GLU A 367 3.67 -5.64 -36.22
C GLU A 367 5.12 -6.00 -35.90
N CYS A 368 5.62 -7.02 -36.58
CA CYS A 368 6.97 -7.54 -36.40
C CYS A 368 7.85 -7.26 -37.61
N CYS A 369 9.15 -7.12 -37.35
CA CYS A 369 10.16 -6.85 -38.35
C CYS A 369 10.75 -8.15 -38.89
N SER A 370 10.40 -8.52 -40.13
CA SER A 370 10.93 -9.70 -40.80
C SER A 370 12.44 -9.60 -41.05
N LYS A 371 13.13 -10.73 -41.32
CA LYS A 371 14.55 -10.73 -41.72
C LYS A 371 14.87 -9.91 -42.97
N TYR A 372 13.86 -9.65 -43.80
CA TYR A 372 13.98 -8.87 -45.03
C TYR A 372 13.73 -7.38 -44.84
N GLY A 373 13.50 -6.93 -43.60
CA GLY A 373 13.32 -5.52 -43.28
C GLY A 373 11.95 -4.97 -43.62
N TRP A 374 10.90 -5.79 -43.49
CA TRP A 374 9.51 -5.40 -43.70
C TRP A 374 8.65 -5.68 -42.46
N CYS A 375 7.70 -4.79 -42.19
CA CYS A 375 6.73 -4.91 -41.12
C CYS A 375 5.52 -5.74 -41.54
N GLY A 376 5.05 -6.59 -40.63
CA GLY A 376 3.83 -7.36 -40.84
C GLY A 376 3.46 -8.22 -39.62
N LYS A 377 2.27 -8.81 -39.66
CA LYS A 377 1.68 -9.58 -38.54
C LYS A 377 1.73 -11.09 -38.71
N SER A 378 2.17 -11.58 -39.87
CA SER A 378 2.19 -13.02 -40.14
C SER A 378 3.43 -13.69 -39.52
N ASP A 379 3.41 -15.01 -39.39
CA ASP A 379 4.52 -15.77 -38.82
C ASP A 379 5.84 -15.56 -39.59
N LYS A 380 5.78 -15.29 -40.91
CA LYS A 380 6.97 -14.92 -41.71
C LYS A 380 7.63 -13.61 -41.28
N HIS A 381 6.91 -12.76 -40.56
CA HIS A 381 7.37 -11.48 -40.02
C HIS A 381 7.69 -11.58 -38.53
N CYS A 382 6.86 -12.33 -37.78
CA CYS A 382 6.91 -12.38 -36.33
C CYS A 382 7.72 -13.54 -35.76
N SER A 383 7.89 -14.66 -36.48
CA SER A 383 8.62 -15.82 -35.96
C SER A 383 10.12 -15.54 -35.91
N ILE A 384 10.72 -15.82 -34.74
CA ILE A 384 12.19 -15.84 -34.58
C ILE A 384 12.84 -16.88 -35.50
N THR A 385 12.17 -18.01 -35.78
CA THR A 385 12.72 -19.06 -36.65
C THR A 385 12.76 -18.65 -38.12
N GLU A 386 11.85 -17.76 -38.54
CA GLU A 386 11.85 -17.13 -39.86
C GLU A 386 12.78 -15.91 -39.96
N GLY A 387 13.42 -15.54 -38.85
CA GLY A 387 14.43 -14.49 -38.76
C GLY A 387 13.88 -13.11 -38.36
N CYS A 388 12.79 -13.06 -37.59
CA CYS A 388 12.30 -11.81 -37.02
C CYS A 388 13.40 -11.06 -36.25
N GLN A 389 13.54 -9.76 -36.51
CA GLN A 389 14.59 -8.91 -35.98
C GLN A 389 14.13 -8.26 -34.65
N SER A 390 14.42 -8.91 -33.53
CA SER A 390 13.95 -8.49 -32.19
C SER A 390 14.45 -7.14 -31.70
N GLN A 391 15.48 -6.58 -32.34
CA GLN A 391 15.96 -5.21 -32.08
C GLN A 391 14.97 -4.15 -32.60
N PHE A 392 14.10 -4.51 -33.54
CA PHE A 392 13.21 -3.58 -34.26
C PHE A 392 11.71 -3.86 -34.04
N SER A 393 11.34 -4.88 -33.28
CA SER A 393 9.96 -5.19 -32.89
C SER A 393 9.93 -6.33 -31.86
N GLU A 394 8.81 -6.50 -31.14
CA GLU A 394 8.56 -7.73 -30.39
C GLU A 394 8.33 -8.88 -31.38
N CYS A 395 9.24 -9.85 -31.38
CA CYS A 395 9.09 -11.07 -32.17
C CYS A 395 8.29 -12.10 -31.37
N ASN A 396 7.45 -12.87 -32.05
CA ASN A 396 6.84 -14.04 -31.47
C ASN A 396 7.97 -15.01 -31.11
N THR A 397 8.17 -15.17 -29.81
CA THR A 397 8.90 -16.31 -29.30
C THR A 397 8.02 -17.51 -29.58
N ASP A 398 8.37 -18.31 -30.58
CA ASP A 398 7.75 -19.61 -30.81
C ASP A 398 8.15 -20.54 -29.67
N ILE A 399 7.53 -20.28 -28.53
CA ILE A 399 7.54 -21.15 -27.38
C ILE A 399 6.06 -21.37 -27.07
N SER A 400 5.43 -22.16 -27.92
CA SER A 400 4.07 -22.65 -27.74
C SER A 400 3.95 -23.33 -26.37
N ILE A 401 2.83 -23.15 -25.67
CA ILE A 401 2.54 -23.94 -24.47
C ILE A 401 2.43 -25.39 -24.91
N SER A 402 3.30 -26.24 -24.37
CA SER A 402 3.33 -27.66 -24.68
C SER A 402 1.99 -28.33 -24.37
N THR A 403 1.45 -29.04 -25.37
CA THR A 403 0.23 -29.83 -25.23
C THR A 403 0.50 -31.31 -24.94
N ASP A 404 1.76 -31.75 -25.04
CA ASP A 404 2.20 -33.15 -24.85
C ASP A 404 3.14 -33.34 -23.63
N SER A 405 3.19 -32.36 -22.73
CA SER A 405 4.04 -32.34 -21.51
C SER A 405 5.55 -32.34 -21.77
N ARG A 406 6.01 -32.11 -23.02
CA ARG A 406 7.41 -31.90 -23.36
C ARG A 406 7.77 -30.43 -23.46
N CYS A 407 8.99 -30.05 -23.08
CA CYS A 407 9.44 -28.67 -23.11
C CYS A 407 10.88 -28.59 -23.60
N GLY A 408 11.32 -27.40 -24.00
CA GLY A 408 12.65 -27.19 -24.55
C GLY A 408 12.63 -26.78 -26.02
N LYS A 409 13.83 -26.66 -26.61
CA LYS A 409 14.00 -26.26 -28.01
C LYS A 409 13.25 -27.22 -28.94
N GLY A 410 12.21 -26.72 -29.62
CA GLY A 410 11.34 -27.50 -30.52
C GLY A 410 10.09 -28.12 -29.89
N HIS A 411 9.91 -28.00 -28.57
CA HIS A 411 8.76 -28.55 -27.83
C HIS A 411 7.94 -27.51 -27.05
N GLY A 412 8.45 -26.29 -26.86
CA GLY A 412 7.69 -25.21 -26.24
C GLY A 412 7.91 -25.06 -24.72
N ILE A 413 7.04 -24.30 -24.05
CA ILE A 413 7.10 -24.03 -22.61
C ILE A 413 6.09 -24.91 -21.87
N CYS A 414 6.40 -25.19 -20.60
CA CYS A 414 5.45 -25.80 -19.69
C CYS A 414 4.29 -24.85 -19.36
N LYS A 415 3.13 -25.44 -19.02
CA LYS A 415 1.97 -24.69 -18.51
C LYS A 415 2.35 -23.92 -17.25
N SER A 416 1.63 -22.82 -16.99
CA SER A 416 1.82 -21.98 -15.80
C SER A 416 1.89 -22.83 -14.52
N GLY A 417 2.93 -22.63 -13.71
CA GLY A 417 3.18 -23.38 -12.48
C GLY A 417 4.03 -24.66 -12.66
N TYR A 418 4.46 -24.99 -13.88
CA TYR A 418 5.31 -26.16 -14.16
C TYR A 418 6.72 -25.75 -14.58
N CYS A 419 7.68 -26.58 -14.21
CA CYS A 419 9.10 -26.45 -14.46
C CYS A 419 9.51 -27.33 -15.65
N CYS A 420 10.55 -26.92 -16.38
CA CYS A 420 11.08 -27.71 -17.50
C CYS A 420 12.38 -28.40 -17.09
N SER A 421 12.38 -29.73 -16.98
CA SER A 421 13.58 -30.48 -16.61
C SER A 421 14.66 -30.44 -17.70
N LYS A 422 15.91 -30.80 -17.35
CA LYS A 422 16.99 -30.97 -18.35
C LYS A 422 16.68 -31.99 -19.46
N TYR A 423 15.73 -32.89 -19.21
CA TYR A 423 15.32 -33.93 -20.15
C TYR A 423 14.15 -33.49 -21.04
N GLY A 424 13.70 -32.24 -20.91
CA GLY A 424 12.66 -31.68 -21.76
C GLY A 424 11.25 -32.14 -21.39
N TRP A 425 10.98 -32.31 -20.09
CA TRP A 425 9.67 -32.67 -19.56
C TRP A 425 9.14 -31.65 -18.57
N CYS A 426 7.84 -31.44 -18.57
CA CYS A 426 7.14 -30.57 -17.63
C CYS A 426 6.78 -31.28 -16.33
N GLY A 427 7.11 -30.68 -15.19
CA GLY A 427 6.78 -31.23 -13.86
C GLY A 427 6.93 -30.19 -12.76
N THR A 428 6.52 -30.53 -11.54
CA THR A 428 6.50 -29.60 -10.39
C THR A 428 7.42 -30.00 -9.24
N THR A 429 8.15 -31.11 -9.36
CA THR A 429 9.07 -31.59 -8.31
C THR A 429 10.48 -31.02 -8.51
N ASN A 430 11.34 -31.14 -7.49
CA ASN A 430 12.72 -30.62 -7.54
C ASN A 430 13.56 -31.22 -8.69
N ASP A 431 13.26 -32.42 -9.16
CA ASP A 431 13.94 -33.03 -10.32
C ASP A 431 13.67 -32.28 -11.63
N TYR A 432 12.59 -31.51 -11.67
CA TYR A 432 12.18 -30.67 -12.80
C TYR A 432 12.51 -29.21 -12.56
N CYS A 433 12.34 -28.74 -11.32
CA CYS A 433 12.42 -27.33 -10.95
C CYS A 433 13.80 -26.87 -10.47
N SER A 434 14.66 -27.78 -10.00
CA SER A 434 15.97 -27.37 -9.47
C SER A 434 16.92 -26.99 -10.60
N ILE A 435 17.56 -25.82 -10.50
CA ILE A 435 18.66 -25.43 -11.39
C ILE A 435 19.81 -26.44 -11.29
N SER A 436 20.11 -26.97 -10.09
CA SER A 436 21.15 -28.00 -9.90
C SER A 436 20.82 -29.33 -10.59
N SER A 437 19.53 -29.61 -10.82
CA SER A 437 19.06 -30.76 -11.60
C SER A 437 18.97 -30.46 -13.11
N GLY A 438 19.30 -29.23 -13.52
CA GLY A 438 19.34 -28.78 -14.91
C GLY A 438 18.01 -28.24 -15.44
N CYS A 439 17.19 -27.63 -14.57
CA CYS A 439 15.96 -26.96 -14.99
C CYS A 439 16.25 -25.89 -16.07
N GLN A 440 15.45 -25.90 -17.14
CA GLN A 440 15.59 -25.01 -18.29
C GLN A 440 14.72 -23.75 -18.13
N GLU A 441 15.31 -22.67 -17.60
CA GLU A 441 14.63 -21.42 -17.25
C GLU A 441 13.89 -20.74 -18.41
N LYS A 442 14.33 -20.98 -19.64
CA LYS A 442 13.66 -20.47 -20.86
C LYS A 442 12.36 -21.20 -21.17
N PHE A 443 12.11 -22.37 -20.57
CA PHE A 443 11.03 -23.28 -20.94
C PHE A 443 10.11 -23.69 -19.78
N GLY A 444 10.39 -23.22 -18.56
CA GLY A 444 9.57 -23.45 -17.37
C GLY A 444 10.15 -22.69 -16.16
N ILE A 445 9.42 -22.70 -15.04
CA ILE A 445 9.84 -22.02 -13.81
C ILE A 445 10.98 -22.83 -13.16
N CYS A 446 12.09 -22.20 -12.77
CA CYS A 446 13.17 -22.87 -12.04
C CYS A 446 13.43 -22.22 -10.69
N ASN A 447 13.77 -23.03 -9.70
CA ASN A 447 14.05 -22.61 -8.33
C ASN A 447 15.55 -22.32 -8.17
N MET A 448 15.90 -21.09 -7.81
CA MET A 448 17.27 -20.75 -7.40
C MET A 448 17.56 -21.31 -6.01
N GLN A 449 18.51 -22.24 -5.91
CA GLN A 449 19.19 -22.51 -4.64
C GLN A 449 20.45 -21.65 -4.59
N THR A 450 20.48 -20.70 -3.66
CA THR A 450 21.71 -20.02 -3.24
C THR A 450 22.61 -21.04 -2.54
N GLU A 451 23.58 -21.58 -3.25
CA GLU A 451 24.78 -22.13 -2.64
C GLU A 451 25.68 -20.96 -2.23
N VAL A 452 25.64 -20.59 -0.95
CA VAL A 452 26.79 -19.92 -0.33
C VAL A 452 27.43 -20.95 0.58
N ALA A 453 28.55 -21.48 0.11
CA ALA A 453 29.51 -22.15 0.96
C ALA A 453 29.98 -21.14 2.03
N ASN A 454 29.64 -21.40 3.29
CA ASN A 454 30.37 -20.85 4.43
C ASN A 454 30.65 -22.00 5.41
N ASN A 455 31.88 -22.48 5.34
CA ASN A 455 32.52 -23.19 6.44
C ASN A 455 32.64 -22.24 7.62
N SER A 456 31.82 -22.44 8.66
CA SER A 456 32.21 -22.37 10.08
C SER A 456 31.06 -22.87 10.95
N ASN A 457 31.39 -23.80 11.83
CA ASN A 457 30.50 -24.60 12.67
C ASN A 457 29.55 -23.78 13.54
N ASN A 458 28.24 -24.04 13.42
CA ASN A 458 27.36 -24.27 14.59
C ASN A 458 26.05 -24.93 14.15
N SER A 459 26.06 -26.26 14.07
CA SER A 459 24.87 -27.08 13.82
C SER A 459 24.09 -27.28 15.11
N ASN A 460 22.88 -26.71 15.19
CA ASN A 460 21.73 -27.24 15.94
C ASN A 460 20.46 -26.41 15.70
N GLN A 461 20.01 -26.34 14.44
CA GLN A 461 18.65 -25.89 14.12
C GLN A 461 17.88 -27.09 13.55
N PRO A 462 16.87 -27.62 14.28
CA PRO A 462 16.15 -28.82 13.86
C PRO A 462 15.24 -28.56 12.64
N LYS A 463 15.28 -29.46 11.65
CA LYS A 463 14.64 -29.30 10.33
C LYS A 463 13.12 -29.52 10.42
N ILE A 464 12.33 -28.78 9.63
CA ILE A 464 10.86 -28.95 9.62
C ILE A 464 10.47 -30.29 8.99
N SER A 465 9.57 -31.02 9.65
CA SER A 465 9.07 -32.33 9.27
C SER A 465 8.12 -32.26 8.09
N VAL A 466 8.41 -33.03 7.04
CA VAL A 466 7.57 -33.18 5.84
C VAL A 466 6.92 -34.57 5.74
N ASP A 467 7.40 -35.52 6.53
CA ASP A 467 6.91 -36.91 6.63
C ASP A 467 6.07 -37.14 7.91
N GLY A 468 5.80 -36.08 8.67
CA GLY A 468 5.01 -36.12 9.90
C GLY A 468 5.77 -36.65 11.12
N LYS A 469 7.06 -36.99 11.01
CA LYS A 469 7.88 -37.46 12.13
C LYS A 469 8.66 -36.33 12.80
N CYS A 470 8.71 -36.32 14.12
CA CYS A 470 9.37 -35.29 14.92
C CYS A 470 10.08 -35.88 16.14
N GLY A 471 10.78 -35.03 16.89
CA GLY A 471 11.44 -35.42 18.15
C GLY A 471 12.93 -35.72 17.97
N PRO A 472 13.65 -35.97 19.07
CA PRO A 472 15.11 -36.06 19.10
C PRO A 472 15.64 -37.22 18.26
N SER A 473 14.91 -38.34 18.19
CA SER A 473 15.27 -39.49 17.36
C SER A 473 15.20 -39.20 15.85
N ASN A 474 14.40 -38.20 15.45
CA ASN A 474 14.22 -37.81 14.05
C ASN A 474 14.96 -36.50 13.71
N GLY A 475 15.38 -35.72 14.71
CA GLY A 475 16.05 -34.42 14.53
C GLY A 475 15.19 -33.36 13.82
N LYS A 476 13.86 -33.53 13.83
CA LYS A 476 12.91 -32.71 13.07
C LYS A 476 11.85 -32.08 13.97
N ILE A 477 11.46 -30.84 13.67
CA ILE A 477 10.34 -30.12 14.31
C ILE A 477 9.06 -30.20 13.47
N CYS A 478 7.90 -30.09 14.08
CA CYS A 478 6.64 -30.09 13.36
C CYS A 478 6.37 -28.79 12.61
N PRO A 479 5.60 -28.83 11.50
CA PRO A 479 5.14 -27.64 10.81
C PRO A 479 4.37 -26.69 11.74
N SER A 480 4.37 -25.40 11.39
CA SER A 480 3.71 -24.36 12.18
C SER A 480 2.26 -24.73 12.54
N GLY A 481 1.93 -24.60 13.82
CA GLY A 481 0.62 -24.94 14.37
C GLY A 481 0.38 -26.42 14.65
N GLN A 482 1.41 -27.26 14.65
CA GLN A 482 1.35 -28.67 15.07
C GLN A 482 2.25 -28.95 16.28
N CYS A 483 1.85 -29.94 17.06
CA CYS A 483 2.53 -30.44 18.25
C CYS A 483 3.30 -31.71 17.93
N CYS A 484 4.43 -31.93 18.60
CA CYS A 484 5.18 -33.18 18.51
C CYS A 484 4.77 -34.11 19.66
N SER A 485 4.05 -35.19 19.36
CA SER A 485 3.59 -36.13 20.37
C SER A 485 4.74 -36.83 21.08
N LYS A 486 4.47 -37.44 22.25
CA LYS A 486 5.44 -38.29 22.95
C LYS A 486 5.94 -39.49 22.14
N TYR A 487 5.26 -39.82 21.04
CA TYR A 487 5.62 -40.91 20.12
C TYR A 487 6.38 -40.42 18.88
N GLY A 488 6.70 -39.13 18.78
CA GLY A 488 7.50 -38.57 17.70
C GLY A 488 6.73 -38.32 16.40
N TRP A 489 5.44 -37.94 16.52
CA TRP A 489 4.59 -37.60 15.38
C TRP A 489 3.98 -36.21 15.50
N CYS A 490 3.89 -35.53 14.36
CA CYS A 490 3.26 -34.22 14.23
C CYS A 490 1.75 -34.34 14.09
N GLY A 491 1.02 -33.49 14.82
CA GLY A 491 -0.43 -33.41 14.71
C GLY A 491 -1.03 -32.30 15.56
N LYS A 492 -2.36 -32.20 15.58
CA LYS A 492 -3.12 -31.22 16.35
C LYS A 492 -4.06 -31.94 17.33
N GLY A 493 -4.43 -31.28 18.42
CA GLY A 493 -5.33 -31.82 19.44
C GLY A 493 -4.60 -32.50 20.61
N ASN A 494 -5.34 -32.90 21.65
CA ASN A 494 -4.78 -33.36 22.92
C ASN A 494 -3.87 -34.60 22.79
N ASP A 495 -4.10 -35.47 21.80
CA ASP A 495 -3.29 -36.67 21.57
C ASP A 495 -1.84 -36.34 21.13
N TYR A 496 -1.63 -35.15 20.57
CA TYR A 496 -0.33 -34.65 20.13
C TYR A 496 0.20 -33.52 21.04
N CYS A 497 -0.69 -32.66 21.52
CA CYS A 497 -0.37 -31.45 22.27
C CYS A 497 -0.46 -31.61 23.80
N GLY A 498 -0.98 -32.75 24.28
CA GLY A 498 -1.20 -33.02 25.70
C GLY A 498 0.04 -33.58 26.42
N SER A 499 -0.18 -34.36 27.48
CA SER A 499 0.88 -34.87 28.35
C SER A 499 1.95 -35.68 27.60
N GLY A 500 3.18 -35.18 27.64
CA GLY A 500 4.34 -35.76 26.95
C GLY A 500 4.67 -35.14 25.60
N CYS A 501 4.00 -34.06 25.21
CA CYS A 501 4.37 -33.29 24.01
C CYS A 501 5.80 -32.74 24.13
N GLN A 502 6.57 -32.88 23.05
CA GLN A 502 7.99 -32.55 22.99
C GLN A 502 8.19 -31.09 22.54
N LYS A 503 8.28 -30.17 23.51
CA LYS A 503 8.27 -28.70 23.30
C LYS A 503 9.37 -28.17 22.39
N GLU A 504 10.52 -28.84 22.33
CA GLU A 504 11.63 -28.47 21.43
C GLU A 504 11.36 -28.84 19.96
N PHE A 505 10.33 -29.65 19.68
CA PHE A 505 10.03 -30.18 18.37
C PHE A 505 8.59 -29.90 17.90
N GLY A 506 7.79 -29.12 18.63
CA GLY A 506 6.44 -28.70 18.24
C GLY A 506 5.77 -27.79 19.28
N GLY A 507 4.71 -27.09 18.87
CA GLY A 507 4.03 -26.10 19.72
C GLY A 507 3.05 -26.72 20.72
N CYS A 508 3.57 -27.26 21.83
CA CYS A 508 2.74 -27.89 22.87
C CYS A 508 1.90 -26.88 23.66
N ASN A 509 0.77 -27.35 24.19
CA ASN A 509 -0.12 -26.56 25.05
C ASN A 509 0.43 -26.32 26.46
#